data_AF-A0A356K3S2-F1
#
_entry.id   AF-A0A356K3S2-F1
#
_cell.length_a   1.000
_cell.length_b   1.000
_cell.length_c   1.000
_cell.angle_alpha   90.00
_cell.angle_beta   90.00
_cell.angle_gamma   90.00
#
_symmetry.space_group_name_H-M   'P 1'
#
loop_
_entity.id
_entity.type
_entity.pdbx_description
1 polymer ?
#
loop_
_entity_poly.entity_id
_entity_poly.type
_entity_poly.pdbx_seq_one_letter_code
_entity_poly.pdbx_strand_id
1 'polypeptide(L)'
;MNMDEIYNSIRDIREAMLVNLGSVKARVNSIIVSRNRDANYIGRVFDELLDYMSLCYYEVKPMYLRLLEYTSTFDIELTNDYISIFNKMFDEKIRKL
;
A
#
# COMPACT_ATOMS: atom_id res chain seq x y z
N MET A 1 -17.26 23.51 12.28
CA MET A 1 -17.06 22.66 11.10
C MET A 1 -18.33 21.84 10.93
N ASN A 2 -19.09 22.10 9.87
CA ASN A 2 -20.35 21.40 9.61
C ASN A 2 -20.06 20.03 8.96
N MET A 3 -21.01 19.09 8.99
CA MET A 3 -20.80 17.74 8.44
C MET A 3 -20.52 17.74 6.93
N ASP A 4 -21.10 18.67 6.17
CA ASP A 4 -20.90 18.79 4.72
C ASP A 4 -19.48 19.30 4.38
N GLU A 5 -18.91 20.19 5.19
CA GLU A 5 -17.52 20.64 5.09
C GLU A 5 -16.55 19.48 5.37
N ILE A 6 -16.89 18.61 6.33
CA ILE A 6 -16.13 17.40 6.63
C ILE A 6 -16.18 16.42 5.45
N TYR A 7 -17.37 16.17 4.90
CA TYR A 7 -17.53 15.27 3.74
C TYR A 7 -16.80 15.78 2.50
N ASN A 8 -16.90 17.08 2.20
CA ASN A 8 -16.17 17.67 1.06
C ASN A 8 -14.66 17.58 1.28
N SER A 9 -14.16 17.87 2.49
CA SER A 9 -12.73 17.73 2.81
C SER A 9 -12.24 16.29 2.66
N ILE A 10 -13.00 15.31 3.11
CA ILE A 10 -12.67 13.88 2.95
C ILE A 10 -12.63 13.48 1.47
N ARG A 11 -13.59 13.97 0.68
CA ARG A 11 -13.63 13.70 -0.77
C ARG A 11 -12.40 14.29 -1.46
N ASP A 12 -12.06 15.54 -1.19
CA ASP A 12 -10.94 16.23 -1.83
C ASP A 12 -9.59 15.57 -1.46
N ILE A 13 -9.44 15.13 -0.20
CA ILE A 13 -8.29 14.32 0.24
C ILE A 13 -8.23 12.99 -0.53
N ARG A 14 -9.37 12.30 -0.68
CA ARG A 14 -9.43 11.03 -1.42
C ARG A 14 -9.08 11.21 -2.89
N GLU A 15 -9.56 12.27 -3.54
CA GLU A 15 -9.25 12.56 -4.94
C GLU A 15 -7.76 12.88 -5.15
N ALA A 16 -7.17 13.71 -4.28
CA ALA A 16 -5.73 13.97 -4.30
C ALA A 16 -4.91 12.68 -4.09
N MET A 17 -5.38 11.78 -3.23
CA MET A 17 -4.75 10.48 -3.02
C MET A 17 -4.86 9.55 -4.23
N LEU A 18 -6.00 9.51 -4.92
CA LEU A 18 -6.16 8.71 -6.13
C LEU A 18 -5.18 9.13 -7.23
N VAL A 19 -4.87 10.43 -7.34
CA VAL A 19 -3.81 10.92 -8.25
C VAL A 19 -2.45 10.36 -7.84
N ASN A 20 -2.11 10.40 -6.55
CA ASN A 20 -0.85 9.86 -6.04
C ASN A 20 -0.73 8.33 -6.18
N LEU A 21 -1.85 7.60 -6.11
CA LEU A 21 -1.88 6.15 -6.33
C LEU A 21 -1.43 5.76 -7.74
N GLY A 22 -1.63 6.62 -8.74
CA GLY A 22 -1.09 6.42 -10.09
C GLY A 22 0.44 6.33 -10.11
N SER A 23 1.11 7.19 -9.35
CA SER A 23 2.57 7.21 -9.20
C SER A 23 3.08 5.96 -8.47
N VAL A 24 2.42 5.57 -7.38
CA VAL A 24 2.75 4.35 -6.63
C VAL A 24 2.62 3.11 -7.53
N LYS A 25 1.52 3.02 -8.29
CA LYS A 25 1.29 1.95 -9.26
C LYS A 25 2.40 1.87 -10.30
N ALA A 26 2.84 3.01 -10.82
CA ALA A 26 3.95 3.07 -11.79
C ALA A 26 5.26 2.56 -11.19
N ARG A 27 5.56 2.90 -9.92
CA ARG A 27 6.75 2.42 -9.21
C ARG A 27 6.70 0.92 -8.94
N VAL A 28 5.57 0.38 -8.49
CA VAL A 28 5.40 -1.09 -8.33
C VAL A 28 5.62 -1.81 -9.66
N ASN A 29 5.02 -1.31 -10.75
CA ASN A 29 5.23 -1.89 -12.08
C ASN A 29 6.70 -1.78 -12.51
N SER A 30 7.36 -0.65 -12.27
CA SER A 30 8.77 -0.45 -12.59
C SER A 30 9.65 -1.45 -11.86
N ILE A 31 9.44 -1.66 -10.56
CA ILE A 31 10.17 -2.67 -9.76
C ILE A 31 10.04 -4.05 -10.41
N ILE A 32 8.82 -4.49 -10.68
CA ILE A 32 8.53 -5.83 -11.20
C ILE A 32 9.10 -6.02 -12.62
N VAL A 33 8.83 -5.07 -13.53
CA VAL A 33 9.22 -5.16 -14.94
C VAL A 33 10.73 -5.06 -15.11
N SER A 34 11.39 -4.12 -14.40
CA SER A 34 12.85 -3.98 -14.44
C SER A 34 13.57 -5.05 -13.63
N ARG A 35 12.83 -5.89 -12.90
CA ARG A 35 13.35 -6.87 -11.94
C ARG A 35 14.29 -6.23 -10.91
N ASN A 36 13.93 -5.05 -10.43
CA ASN A 36 14.70 -4.35 -9.39
C ASN A 36 14.66 -5.16 -8.09
N ARG A 37 15.82 -5.38 -7.47
CA ARG A 37 15.99 -6.14 -6.22
C ARG A 37 16.60 -5.32 -5.08
N ASP A 38 16.59 -3.99 -5.18
CA ASP A 38 17.00 -3.10 -4.09
C ASP A 38 15.98 -3.18 -2.96
N ALA A 39 16.30 -3.96 -1.93
CA ALA A 39 15.46 -4.17 -0.75
C ALA A 39 15.07 -2.86 -0.05
N ASN A 40 15.96 -1.86 0.02
CA ASN A 40 15.67 -0.59 0.67
C ASN A 40 14.68 0.25 -0.15
N TYR A 41 14.78 0.20 -1.47
CA TYR A 41 13.80 0.86 -2.34
C TYR A 41 12.44 0.16 -2.27
N ILE A 42 12.43 -1.17 -2.33
CA ILE A 42 11.21 -1.98 -2.27
C ILE A 42 10.50 -1.80 -0.92
N GLY A 43 11.24 -1.83 0.19
CA GLY A 43 10.69 -1.56 1.52
C GLY A 43 9.99 -0.21 1.61
N ARG A 44 10.63 0.86 1.11
CA ARG A 44 9.99 2.18 1.06
C ARG A 44 8.68 2.20 0.26
N VAL A 45 8.58 1.42 -0.82
CA VAL A 45 7.33 1.30 -1.60
C VAL A 45 6.29 0.48 -0.84
N PHE A 46 6.68 -0.55 -0.09
CA PHE A 46 5.76 -1.25 0.80
C PHE A 46 5.22 -0.35 1.91
N ASP A 47 6.08 0.41 2.58
CA ASP A 47 5.67 1.34 3.65
C ASP A 47 4.61 2.33 3.13
N GLU A 48 4.88 2.92 1.96
CA GLU A 48 3.95 3.86 1.33
C GLU A 48 2.63 3.18 0.93
N LEU A 49 2.66 1.93 0.43
CA LEU A 49 1.44 1.16 0.14
C LEU A 49 0.63 0.92 1.42
N LEU A 50 1.27 0.57 2.54
CA LEU A 50 0.59 0.35 3.83
C LEU A 50 -0.05 1.65 4.36
N ASP A 51 0.63 2.79 4.21
CA ASP A 51 0.08 4.10 4.55
C ASP A 51 -1.19 4.39 3.75
N TYR A 52 -1.16 4.19 2.43
CA TYR A 52 -2.34 4.38 1.59
C TYR A 52 -3.45 3.35 1.86
N MET A 53 -3.12 2.11 2.23
CA MET A 53 -4.12 1.09 2.58
C MET A 53 -4.98 1.48 3.79
N SER A 54 -4.47 2.32 4.69
CA SER A 54 -5.24 2.82 5.83
C SER A 54 -6.43 3.70 5.42
N LEU A 55 -6.42 4.23 4.20
CA LEU A 55 -7.42 5.18 3.68
C LEU A 55 -8.18 4.62 2.47
N CYS A 56 -7.52 3.82 1.63
CA CYS A 56 -8.08 3.25 0.39
C CYS A 56 -7.69 1.77 0.25
N TYR A 57 -8.06 0.97 1.25
CA TYR A 57 -7.64 -0.43 1.38
C TYR A 57 -7.87 -1.25 0.10
N TYR A 58 -9.07 -1.18 -0.47
CA TYR A 58 -9.46 -2.01 -1.62
C TYR A 58 -8.74 -1.62 -2.90
N GLU A 59 -8.47 -0.33 -3.09
CA GLU A 59 -7.75 0.20 -4.25
C GLU A 59 -6.27 -0.18 -4.22
N VAL A 60 -5.67 -0.26 -3.02
CA VAL A 60 -4.23 -0.45 -2.84
C VAL A 60 -3.84 -1.92 -2.68
N LYS A 61 -4.70 -2.75 -2.08
CA LYS A 61 -4.45 -4.19 -1.83
C LYS A 61 -3.88 -4.95 -3.04
N PRO A 62 -4.39 -4.79 -4.27
CA PRO A 62 -3.86 -5.51 -5.42
C PRO A 62 -2.40 -5.15 -5.75
N MET A 63 -1.99 -3.90 -5.53
CA MET A 63 -0.60 -3.47 -5.75
C MET A 63 0.34 -4.05 -4.70
N TYR A 64 -0.10 -4.02 -3.44
CA TYR A 64 0.61 -4.63 -2.32
C TYR A 64 0.87 -6.12 -2.55
N LEU A 65 -0.18 -6.89 -2.86
CA LEU A 65 -0.03 -8.34 -3.11
C LEU A 65 0.88 -8.65 -4.30
N ARG A 66 0.82 -7.85 -5.38
CA ARG A 66 1.73 -8.02 -6.54
C ARG A 66 3.19 -7.78 -6.17
N LEU A 67 3.48 -6.74 -5.38
CA LEU A 67 4.84 -6.47 -4.93
C LEU A 67 5.34 -7.55 -3.97
N LEU A 68 4.47 -8.05 -3.10
CA LEU A 68 4.74 -9.14 -2.17
C LEU A 68 5.07 -10.45 -2.89
N GLU A 69 4.25 -10.84 -3.86
CA GLU A 69 4.47 -12.01 -4.70
C GLU A 69 5.82 -11.91 -5.43
N TYR A 70 6.11 -10.76 -6.04
CA TYR A 70 7.39 -10.54 -6.71
C TYR A 70 8.58 -10.65 -5.73
N THR A 71 8.49 -9.99 -4.57
CA THR A 71 9.57 -9.96 -3.57
C THR A 71 9.85 -11.35 -3.01
N SER A 72 8.82 -12.18 -2.83
CA SER A 72 8.95 -13.57 -2.36
C SER A 72 9.83 -14.45 -3.26
N THR A 73 10.04 -14.05 -4.52
CA THR A 73 10.89 -14.80 -5.46
C THR A 73 12.38 -14.62 -5.21
N PHE A 74 12.80 -13.65 -4.40
CA PHE A 74 14.23 -13.39 -4.14
C PHE A 74 14.57 -12.92 -2.72
N ASP A 75 13.62 -12.43 -1.93
CA ASP A 75 13.86 -11.98 -0.55
C ASP A 75 12.69 -12.41 0.37
N ILE A 76 12.82 -13.60 0.93
CA ILE A 76 11.78 -14.20 1.77
C ILE A 76 11.69 -13.54 3.15
N GLU A 77 12.80 -12.99 3.66
CA GLU A 77 12.84 -12.33 4.96
C GLU A 77 12.05 -11.02 4.89
N LEU A 78 12.36 -10.16 3.91
CA LEU A 78 11.61 -8.93 3.65
C LEU A 78 10.12 -9.22 3.40
N THR A 79 9.82 -10.28 2.65
CA THR A 79 8.44 -10.71 2.39
C THR A 79 7.70 -11.05 3.69
N ASN A 80 8.32 -11.84 4.57
CA ASN A 80 7.72 -12.25 5.83
C ASN A 80 7.52 -11.07 6.78
N ASP A 81 8.45 -10.13 6.81
CA ASP A 81 8.34 -8.90 7.61
C ASP A 81 7.10 -8.10 7.20
N TYR A 82 6.92 -7.89 5.89
CA TYR A 82 5.77 -7.14 5.39
C TYR A 82 4.45 -7.90 5.55
N ILE A 83 4.43 -9.25 5.44
CA ILE A 83 3.25 -10.05 5.83
C ILE A 83 2.90 -9.81 7.30
N SER A 84 3.90 -9.85 8.19
CA SER A 84 3.71 -9.64 9.63
C SER A 84 3.15 -8.25 9.94
N ILE A 85 3.69 -7.20 9.30
CA ILE A 85 3.22 -5.82 9.45
C ILE A 85 1.76 -5.70 8.97
N PHE A 86 1.45 -6.23 7.79
CA PHE A 86 0.11 -6.21 7.23
C PHE A 86 -0.92 -6.86 8.17
N ASN A 87 -0.61 -8.06 8.69
CA ASN A 87 -1.49 -8.76 9.60
C ASN A 87 -1.70 -7.95 10.91
N LYS A 88 -0.64 -7.38 11.48
CA LYS A 88 -0.75 -6.50 12.66
C LYS A 88 -1.67 -5.29 12.41
N MET A 89 -1.57 -4.67 11.24
CA MET A 89 -2.35 -3.47 10.92
C MET A 89 -3.83 -3.76 10.61
N PHE A 90 -4.12 -4.89 9.94
CA PHE A 90 -5.44 -5.12 9.34
C PHE A 90 -6.19 -6.35 9.89
N ASP A 91 -5.52 -7.39 10.39
CA ASP A 91 -6.23 -8.54 11.00
C ASP A 91 -6.73 -8.22 12.41
N GLU A 92 -6.07 -7.34 13.17
CA GLU A 92 -6.58 -6.85 14.46
C GLU A 92 -7.84 -5.99 14.30
N LYS A 93 -8.03 -5.35 13.14
CA LYS A 93 -9.23 -4.54 12.83
C LYS A 93 -10.42 -5.40 12.40
N ILE A 94 -10.21 -6.52 11.72
CA ILE A 94 -11.29 -7.40 11.24
C ILE A 94 -11.96 -8.17 12.40
N ARG A 95 -11.24 -8.49 13.48
CA ARG A 95 -11.82 -9.19 14.65
C ARG A 95 -12.76 -8.36 15.53
N LYS A 96 -12.86 -7.05 15.31
CA LYS A 96 -13.69 -6.13 16.11
C LYS A 96 -14.95 -5.64 15.37
N LEU A 97 -15.21 -6.14 14.16
CA LEU A 97 -16.45 -5.98 13.43
C LEU A 97 -17.24 -7.31 13.47
#